data_AF-A0A4R8TE21-F1
#
_entry.id   AF-A0A4R8TE21-F1
#
_cell.length_a   1.000
_cell.length_b   1.000
_cell.length_c   1.000
_cell.angle_alpha   90.00
_cell.angle_beta   90.00
_cell.angle_gamma   90.00
#
_symmetry.space_group_name_H-M   'P 1'
#
loop_
_entity.id
_entity.type
_entity.pdbx_description
1 polymer ?
#
loop_
_entity_poly.entity_id
_entity_poly.type
_entity_poly.pdbx_seq_one_letter_code
_entity_poly.pdbx_strand_id
1 'polypeptide(L)'
;MAQQCSKRHSAGSHAGYLPIEDYGMIGNMHTCALVGMNGSVDFMCWPDFDSPSIFCRLLDKDKGGFFSICPPADKQCTTKQQYLPSSNILQTRYIHDDGVVDVVDFFPRPKTATVISKATRQSAFRETIKIQEELKKWLVRRVECIRGRLAMDIELFPAFHYATEPHRTTIISGHHTTGTPSRAVTFESEHYKLQLDVTVDAESDVAPTITFRTERRSGMLGDGVVAHIEIEEGQAVSFVLRNDMPNHVTENISTAVLDGQQHDTQSFWYNWISKSKYKGRWREVVNRSLMLLKMMTYEPTGAIIAAPTFSIPEDIGGVRNWDYRFCWIRDSSFTIYILLRLGFSAEADAYMDFISERFVKSRGPDGELPIMFTIRGDTDIPERELPHLEGYRGSRPVRVGNGAAFHQQFDIYGELMDAIYLYNKYGKPISWDQWCSVRELLDFVLTITDQPDMSIWEVRNNKQNFTYSKVMLWVAFDRGLRLADKRNFPCPNRSKWLAARDNLMEEIMQKGKGPLSHPL
;
A
#
# COMPACT_ATOMS: atom_id res chain seq x y z
N MET A 1 27.64 -9.01 9.88
CA MET A 1 27.16 -7.62 10.00
C MET A 1 26.00 -7.46 11.00
N ALA A 2 25.74 -8.42 11.90
CA ALA A 2 24.56 -8.43 12.77
C ALA A 2 24.77 -7.88 14.21
N GLN A 3 25.91 -7.24 14.51
CA GLN A 3 26.28 -6.88 15.88
C GLN A 3 26.33 -5.37 16.17
N GLN A 4 26.05 -4.50 15.20
CA GLN A 4 26.09 -3.04 15.40
C GLN A 4 24.72 -2.35 15.58
N CYS A 5 23.58 -3.05 15.43
CA CYS A 5 22.25 -2.45 15.61
C CYS A 5 21.76 -2.34 17.07
N SER A 6 22.42 -2.96 18.04
CA SER A 6 21.85 -3.12 19.39
C SER A 6 21.99 -1.91 20.33
N LYS A 7 22.71 -0.83 19.96
CA LYS A 7 23.05 0.27 20.89
C LYS A 7 22.33 1.60 20.67
N ARG A 8 21.33 1.70 19.77
CA ARG A 8 20.62 2.97 19.49
C ARG A 8 19.21 3.11 20.09
N HIS A 9 18.66 2.07 20.71
CA HIS A 9 17.21 1.99 20.91
C HIS A 9 16.62 2.67 22.16
N SER A 10 17.35 3.58 22.81
CA SER A 10 16.79 4.45 23.87
C SER A 10 16.89 5.96 23.58
N ALA A 11 17.32 6.38 22.37
CA ALA A 11 17.62 7.79 22.07
C ALA A 11 16.97 8.37 20.79
N GLY A 12 15.96 7.70 20.21
CA GLY A 12 15.47 8.02 18.85
C GLY A 12 14.19 8.85 18.71
N SER A 13 13.39 9.07 19.75
CA SER A 13 12.16 9.87 19.65
C SER A 13 12.47 11.37 19.71
N HIS A 14 13.04 11.92 18.63
CA HIS A 14 13.05 13.37 18.48
C HIS A 14 11.60 13.87 18.40
N ALA A 15 11.19 14.63 19.43
CA ALA A 15 9.89 15.29 19.55
C ALA A 15 8.63 14.38 19.53
N GLY A 16 8.75 13.10 19.91
CA GLY A 16 7.60 12.17 20.00
C GLY A 16 7.21 11.47 18.70
N TYR A 17 8.03 11.56 17.65
CA TYR A 17 7.85 10.82 16.40
C TYR A 17 8.87 9.68 16.28
N LEU A 18 8.41 8.51 15.86
CA LEU A 18 9.28 7.39 15.52
C LEU A 18 9.98 7.65 14.16
N PRO A 19 11.26 7.28 14.00
CA PRO A 19 11.91 7.26 12.68
C PRO A 19 11.12 6.42 11.67
N ILE A 20 11.11 6.81 10.39
CA ILE A 20 10.34 6.11 9.34
C ILE A 20 10.87 4.67 9.16
N GLU A 21 12.18 4.49 9.31
CA GLU A 21 12.86 3.19 9.21
C GLU A 21 12.47 2.18 10.30
N ASP A 22 11.85 2.64 11.40
CA ASP A 22 11.41 1.80 12.51
C ASP A 22 9.96 1.32 12.35
N TYR A 23 9.35 1.52 11.17
CA TYR A 23 8.02 1.01 10.83
C TYR A 23 8.08 -0.21 9.89
N GLY A 24 7.38 -1.28 10.27
CA GLY A 24 7.00 -2.36 9.37
C GLY A 24 5.65 -2.10 8.72
N MET A 25 5.48 -2.54 7.47
CA MET A 25 4.21 -2.42 6.74
C MET A 25 3.51 -3.78 6.60
N ILE A 26 2.21 -3.83 6.92
CA ILE A 26 1.35 -5.01 6.75
C ILE A 26 0.10 -4.63 5.95
N GLY A 27 -0.49 -5.55 5.20
CA GLY A 27 -1.64 -5.24 4.33
C GLY A 27 -2.17 -6.46 3.57
N ASN A 28 -3.34 -6.29 2.96
CA ASN A 28 -4.05 -7.35 2.23
C ASN A 28 -4.35 -7.01 0.77
N MET A 29 -3.67 -6.02 0.19
CA MET A 29 -3.91 -5.50 -1.16
C MET A 29 -5.23 -4.72 -1.34
N HIS A 30 -5.94 -4.42 -0.26
CA HIS A 30 -7.02 -3.41 -0.26
C HIS A 30 -6.57 -2.18 0.52
N THR A 31 -5.93 -2.43 1.66
CA THR A 31 -5.29 -1.42 2.50
C THR A 31 -4.01 -1.97 3.14
N CYS A 32 -3.30 -1.10 3.86
CA CYS A 32 -2.18 -1.46 4.70
C CYS A 32 -2.13 -0.56 5.95
N ALA A 33 -1.30 -0.98 6.91
CA ALA A 33 -0.98 -0.23 8.11
C ALA A 33 0.54 -0.19 8.34
N LEU A 34 0.99 0.87 9.01
CA LEU A 34 2.38 1.02 9.47
C LEU A 34 2.46 0.75 10.98
N VAL A 35 3.28 -0.23 11.34
CA VAL A 35 3.45 -0.74 12.71
C VAL A 35 4.86 -0.41 13.19
N GLY A 36 4.96 0.46 14.18
CA GLY A 36 6.23 0.86 14.77
C GLY A 36 6.84 -0.24 15.63
N MET A 37 8.17 -0.21 15.79
CA MET A 37 8.88 -1.07 16.74
C MET A 37 8.42 -0.88 18.20
N ASN A 38 7.69 0.18 18.53
CA ASN A 38 7.04 0.38 19.83
C ASN A 38 5.66 -0.33 19.93
N GLY A 39 5.32 -1.22 18.99
CA GLY A 39 4.06 -1.96 18.98
C GLY A 39 2.84 -1.10 18.69
N SER A 40 3.01 0.05 18.03
CA SER A 40 1.90 0.92 17.68
C SER A 40 1.61 0.95 16.19
N VAL A 41 0.34 0.84 15.84
CA VAL A 41 -0.17 1.12 14.50
C VAL A 41 -0.47 2.61 14.42
N ASP A 42 0.36 3.34 13.67
CA ASP A 42 0.36 4.81 13.67
C ASP A 42 -0.22 5.42 12.39
N PHE A 43 -0.38 4.60 11.36
CA PHE A 43 -0.90 5.04 10.09
C PHE A 43 -1.72 3.93 9.45
N MET A 44 -2.96 4.23 9.10
CA MET A 44 -3.86 3.32 8.40
C MET A 44 -5.00 4.08 7.72
N CYS A 45 -5.08 3.94 6.41
CA CYS A 45 -6.26 4.33 5.62
C CYS A 45 -7.29 3.21 5.64
N TRP A 46 -8.58 3.56 5.70
CA TRP A 46 -9.62 2.54 5.87
C TRP A 46 -10.89 2.87 5.10
N PRO A 47 -11.49 1.90 4.38
CA PRO A 47 -11.07 0.50 4.23
C PRO A 47 -10.06 0.25 3.10
N ASP A 48 -9.82 1.22 2.21
CA ASP A 48 -8.93 1.07 1.06
C ASP A 48 -7.76 2.07 1.10
N PHE A 49 -6.75 1.88 0.23
CA PHE A 49 -5.56 2.73 0.18
C PHE A 49 -5.86 4.23 0.07
N ASP A 50 -6.76 4.64 -0.82
CA ASP A 50 -7.10 6.05 -1.06
C ASP A 50 -8.23 6.58 -0.16
N SER A 51 -8.73 5.76 0.78
CA SER A 51 -9.74 6.18 1.75
C SER A 51 -9.18 7.14 2.81
N PRO A 52 -10.02 7.92 3.51
CA PRO A 52 -9.54 8.69 4.65
C PRO A 52 -8.89 7.83 5.74
N SER A 53 -7.91 8.43 6.43
CA SER A 53 -7.20 7.73 7.51
C SER A 53 -8.07 7.63 8.76
N ILE A 54 -7.95 6.50 9.45
CA ILE A 54 -8.44 6.33 10.83
C ILE A 54 -7.31 6.33 11.85
N PHE A 55 -6.08 6.16 11.39
CA PHE A 55 -4.84 6.42 12.13
C PHE A 55 -3.90 7.23 11.24
N CYS A 56 -3.33 8.30 11.80
CA CYS A 56 -2.37 9.19 11.20
C CYS A 56 -1.46 9.82 12.27
N ARG A 57 -1.19 9.11 13.37
CA ARG A 57 -0.21 9.50 14.40
C ARG A 57 1.18 9.77 13.83
N LEU A 58 1.50 9.12 12.71
CA LEU A 58 2.70 9.42 11.93
C LEU A 58 2.77 10.90 11.50
N LEU A 59 1.65 11.56 11.27
CA LEU A 59 1.60 12.98 10.87
C LEU A 59 1.31 13.92 12.04
N ASP A 60 0.61 13.48 13.07
CA ASP A 60 0.35 14.28 14.27
C ASP A 60 0.27 13.37 15.50
N LYS A 61 1.27 13.46 16.38
CA LYS A 61 1.41 12.55 17.52
C LYS A 61 0.27 12.64 18.54
N ASP A 62 -0.42 13.79 18.60
CA ASP A 62 -1.43 14.08 19.61
C ASP A 62 -2.86 13.91 19.06
N LYS A 63 -3.08 14.18 17.77
CA LYS A 63 -4.41 14.16 17.15
C LYS A 63 -4.64 12.96 16.24
N GLY A 64 -3.56 12.39 15.71
CA GLY A 64 -3.63 11.49 14.56
C GLY A 64 -4.25 10.13 14.84
N GLY A 65 -4.45 9.75 16.11
CA GLY A 65 -5.03 8.47 16.48
C GLY A 65 -4.11 7.28 16.17
N PHE A 66 -4.23 6.20 16.95
CA PHE A 66 -3.34 5.04 16.89
C PHE A 66 -3.97 3.83 17.60
N PHE A 67 -3.33 2.68 17.42
CA PHE A 67 -3.57 1.47 18.21
C PHE A 67 -2.23 0.94 18.73
N SER A 68 -1.97 1.00 20.03
CA SER A 68 -0.73 0.53 20.65
C SER A 68 -0.94 -0.69 21.55
N ILE A 69 0.00 -1.63 21.47
CA ILE A 69 0.15 -2.78 22.38
C ILE A 69 1.64 -2.89 22.72
N CYS A 70 2.01 -2.56 23.95
CA CYS A 70 3.41 -2.53 24.37
C CYS A 70 3.56 -2.80 25.89
N PRO A 71 4.74 -3.20 26.36
CA PRO A 71 5.01 -3.26 27.80
C PRO A 71 4.86 -1.88 28.44
N PRO A 72 4.48 -1.79 29.73
CA PRO A 72 4.43 -0.54 30.48
C PRO A 72 5.73 0.26 30.39
N ALA A 73 5.61 1.59 30.41
CA ALA A 73 6.74 2.50 30.17
C ALA A 73 7.90 2.36 31.17
N ASP A 74 7.65 1.83 32.37
CA ASP A 74 8.64 1.52 33.39
C ASP A 74 9.39 0.20 33.14
N LYS A 75 8.87 -0.68 32.28
CA LYS A 75 9.53 -1.93 31.87
C LYS A 75 10.43 -1.70 30.65
N GLN A 76 11.74 -1.69 30.88
CA GLN A 76 12.73 -1.55 29.82
C GLN A 76 12.95 -2.88 29.08
N CYS A 77 12.19 -3.11 28.01
CA CYS A 77 12.35 -4.29 27.17
C CYS A 77 13.35 -4.05 26.02
N THR A 78 14.09 -5.09 25.65
CA THR A 78 14.75 -5.14 24.34
C THR A 78 13.71 -5.51 23.29
N THR A 79 13.51 -4.63 22.30
CA THR A 79 12.53 -4.87 21.23
C THR A 79 13.19 -5.31 19.93
N LYS A 80 12.61 -6.30 19.26
CA LYS A 80 13.01 -6.75 17.92
C LYS A 80 11.78 -6.88 17.04
N GLN A 81 11.84 -6.39 15.81
CA GLN A 81 10.77 -6.54 14.84
C GLN A 81 11.27 -7.31 13.62
N GLN A 82 10.46 -8.25 13.14
CA GLN A 82 10.76 -9.06 11.96
C GLN A 82 9.47 -9.50 11.27
N TYR A 83 9.54 -9.75 9.97
CA TYR A 83 8.47 -10.45 9.28
C TYR A 83 8.58 -11.95 9.50
N LEU A 84 7.45 -12.65 9.67
CA LEU A 84 7.44 -14.09 9.64
C LEU A 84 7.89 -14.59 8.25
N PRO A 85 8.58 -15.75 8.19
CA PRO A 85 9.21 -16.23 6.96
C PRO A 85 8.27 -16.22 5.75
N SER A 86 8.74 -15.60 4.67
CA SER A 86 8.03 -15.52 3.39
C SER A 86 6.60 -14.98 3.48
N SER A 87 6.35 -14.00 4.35
CA SER A 87 5.02 -13.40 4.54
C SER A 87 5.04 -11.87 4.68
N ASN A 88 3.85 -11.26 4.68
CA ASN A 88 3.62 -9.90 5.18
C ASN A 88 2.93 -9.93 6.57
N ILE A 89 3.26 -10.93 7.39
CA ILE A 89 2.87 -11.00 8.81
C ILE A 89 4.05 -10.47 9.62
N LEU A 90 3.80 -9.50 10.48
CA LEU A 90 4.84 -8.82 11.25
C LEU A 90 4.81 -9.31 12.69
N GLN A 91 5.99 -9.56 13.26
CA GLN A 91 6.18 -9.95 14.65
C GLN A 91 7.05 -8.89 15.34
N THR A 92 6.54 -8.32 16.42
CA THR A 92 7.29 -7.46 17.34
C THR A 92 7.49 -8.21 18.65
N ARG A 93 8.74 -8.51 19.00
CA ARG A 93 9.12 -9.25 20.19
C ARG A 93 9.68 -8.32 21.26
N TYR A 94 9.12 -8.40 22.47
CA TYR A 94 9.62 -7.75 23.67
C TYR A 94 10.34 -8.77 24.55
N ILE A 95 11.58 -8.45 24.95
CA ILE A 95 12.43 -9.32 25.78
C ILE A 95 12.77 -8.57 27.06
N HIS A 96 12.38 -9.14 28.19
CA HIS A 96 12.70 -8.68 29.54
C HIS A 96 13.10 -9.88 30.41
N ASP A 97 13.70 -9.63 31.58
CA ASP A 97 14.10 -10.70 32.50
C ASP A 97 12.89 -11.48 33.04
N ASP A 98 11.76 -10.80 33.24
CA ASP A 98 10.49 -11.40 33.69
C ASP A 98 9.83 -12.29 32.63
N GLY A 99 10.04 -12.01 31.35
CA GLY A 99 9.34 -12.71 30.28
C GLY A 99 9.60 -12.22 28.86
N VAL A 100 9.12 -13.01 27.90
CA VAL A 100 9.21 -12.74 26.45
C VAL A 100 7.82 -12.78 25.86
N VAL A 101 7.41 -11.68 25.22
CA VAL A 101 6.09 -11.55 24.57
C VAL A 101 6.25 -11.19 23.11
N ASP A 102 5.48 -11.87 22.26
CA ASP A 102 5.34 -11.55 20.85
C ASP A 102 4.01 -10.83 20.59
N VAL A 103 4.05 -9.81 19.74
CA VAL A 103 2.87 -9.19 19.12
C VAL A 103 2.94 -9.48 17.63
N VAL A 104 1.95 -10.22 17.13
CA VAL A 104 1.83 -10.61 15.71
C VAL A 104 0.71 -9.80 15.05
N ASP A 105 1.07 -9.00 14.06
CA ASP A 105 0.17 -8.11 13.34
C ASP A 105 0.01 -8.56 11.88
N PHE A 106 -1.24 -8.67 11.39
CA PHE A 106 -1.53 -8.97 9.98
C PHE A 106 -2.94 -8.58 9.53
N PHE A 107 -3.11 -8.52 8.21
CA PHE A 107 -4.42 -8.50 7.57
C PHE A 107 -4.71 -9.87 6.94
N PRO A 108 -5.89 -10.48 7.20
CA PRO A 108 -6.21 -11.80 6.68
C PRO A 108 -6.26 -11.87 5.14
N ARG A 109 -5.80 -13.00 4.61
CA ARG A 109 -5.86 -13.38 3.21
C ARG A 109 -6.28 -14.85 3.08
N PRO A 110 -7.16 -15.21 2.13
CA PRO A 110 -7.46 -16.60 1.86
C PRO A 110 -6.25 -17.29 1.24
N LYS A 111 -6.09 -18.59 1.51
CA LYS A 111 -4.96 -19.41 1.03
C LYS A 111 -4.70 -19.32 -0.48
N THR A 112 -5.77 -19.16 -1.27
CA THR A 112 -5.69 -19.01 -2.72
C THR A 112 -6.38 -17.72 -3.14
N ALA A 113 -5.67 -16.85 -3.87
CA ALA A 113 -6.33 -15.77 -4.60
C ALA A 113 -7.00 -16.36 -5.84
N THR A 114 -8.32 -16.22 -5.92
CA THR A 114 -9.05 -16.56 -7.15
C THR A 114 -9.06 -15.29 -7.99
N VAL A 115 -8.18 -15.19 -9.00
CA VAL A 115 -8.18 -14.06 -9.92
C VAL A 115 -9.49 -14.12 -10.71
N ILE A 116 -10.33 -13.09 -10.60
CA ILE A 116 -11.48 -12.91 -11.48
C ILE A 116 -10.92 -12.56 -12.87
N SER A 117 -10.53 -13.57 -13.65
CA SER A 117 -10.44 -13.34 -15.09
C SER A 117 -11.87 -13.12 -15.56
N LYS A 118 -12.21 -11.90 -16.00
CA LYS A 118 -13.36 -11.68 -16.88
C LYS A 118 -13.05 -12.41 -18.19
N ALA A 119 -13.25 -13.73 -18.20
CA ALA A 119 -13.09 -14.52 -19.41
C ALA A 119 -14.09 -13.98 -20.43
N THR A 120 -13.60 -13.62 -21.61
CA THR A 120 -14.45 -13.26 -22.74
C THR A 120 -15.35 -14.45 -23.05
N ARG A 121 -16.66 -14.19 -23.14
CA ARG A 121 -17.77 -15.16 -23.29
C ARG A 121 -17.63 -16.09 -24.51
N GLN A 122 -16.82 -17.14 -24.42
CA GLN A 122 -16.74 -18.19 -25.45
C GLN A 122 -16.57 -19.59 -24.83
N SER A 123 -17.57 -20.05 -24.07
CA SER A 123 -17.68 -21.45 -23.68
C SER A 123 -19.16 -21.86 -23.57
N ALA A 124 -19.53 -23.00 -24.15
CA ALA A 124 -20.89 -23.54 -24.17
C ALA A 124 -21.24 -24.37 -22.92
N PHE A 125 -20.36 -24.42 -21.91
CA PHE A 125 -20.58 -25.15 -20.66
C PHE A 125 -21.08 -24.22 -19.54
N ARG A 126 -21.98 -24.71 -18.69
CA ARG A 126 -22.44 -24.02 -17.47
C ARG A 126 -21.23 -23.72 -16.58
N GLU A 127 -20.76 -22.48 -16.61
CA GLU A 127 -19.70 -22.01 -15.72
C GLU A 127 -20.17 -22.08 -14.27
N THR A 128 -19.38 -22.74 -13.42
CA THR A 128 -19.52 -22.60 -11.98
C THR A 128 -19.02 -21.19 -11.63
N ILE A 129 -19.93 -20.25 -11.37
CA ILE A 129 -19.56 -18.94 -10.82
C ILE A 129 -18.97 -19.20 -9.44
N LYS A 130 -17.65 -19.27 -9.33
CA LYS A 130 -16.98 -19.18 -8.03
C LYS A 130 -17.11 -17.73 -7.57
N ILE A 131 -18.08 -17.47 -6.72
CA ILE A 131 -18.21 -16.19 -6.02
C ILE A 131 -17.01 -16.11 -5.08
N GLN A 132 -16.13 -15.13 -5.29
CA GLN A 132 -15.04 -14.85 -4.36
C GLN A 132 -15.65 -14.35 -3.05
N GLU A 133 -15.32 -14.98 -1.93
CA GLU A 133 -15.63 -14.42 -0.62
C GLU A 133 -14.93 -13.06 -0.49
N GLU A 134 -15.66 -12.03 -0.07
CA GLU A 134 -15.08 -10.71 0.18
C GLU A 134 -13.94 -10.84 1.19
N LEU A 135 -12.79 -10.19 0.90
CA LEU A 135 -11.68 -10.19 1.83
C LEU A 135 -12.13 -9.63 3.17
N LYS A 136 -11.69 -10.28 4.25
CA LYS A 136 -11.95 -9.79 5.60
C LYS A 136 -11.24 -8.44 5.77
N LYS A 137 -12.03 -7.41 6.03
CA LYS A 137 -11.56 -6.07 6.42
C LYS A 137 -11.21 -6.07 7.91
N TRP A 138 -10.17 -6.82 8.28
CA TRP A 138 -9.74 -7.03 9.66
C TRP A 138 -8.27 -6.67 9.84
N LEU A 139 -7.95 -5.84 10.83
CA LEU A 139 -6.61 -5.73 11.40
C LEU A 139 -6.53 -6.67 12.61
N VAL A 140 -5.73 -7.73 12.52
CA VAL A 140 -5.53 -8.70 13.60
C VAL A 140 -4.22 -8.40 14.30
N ARG A 141 -4.27 -8.35 15.64
CA ARG A 141 -3.11 -8.15 16.51
C ARG A 141 -3.15 -9.17 17.63
N ARG A 142 -2.22 -10.12 17.66
CA ARG A 142 -2.18 -11.20 18.66
C ARG A 142 -0.99 -11.04 19.59
N VAL A 143 -1.25 -11.00 20.89
CA VAL A 143 -0.26 -10.99 21.96
C VAL A 143 -0.09 -12.42 22.46
N GLU A 144 1.12 -12.92 22.53
CA GLU A 144 1.44 -14.27 23.00
C GLU A 144 2.65 -14.22 23.93
N CYS A 145 2.53 -14.83 25.13
CA CYS A 145 3.66 -14.97 26.02
C CYS A 145 4.41 -16.26 25.72
N ILE A 146 5.65 -16.11 25.24
CA ILE A 146 6.51 -17.22 24.86
C ILE A 146 7.22 -17.81 26.08
N ARG A 147 7.49 -16.98 27.10
CA ARG A 147 8.19 -17.40 28.31
C ARG A 147 7.91 -16.45 29.45
N GLY A 148 7.76 -16.98 30.66
CA GLY A 148 7.66 -16.19 31.89
C GLY A 148 6.35 -15.43 31.99
N ARG A 149 6.39 -14.18 32.46
CA ARG A 149 5.21 -13.32 32.62
C ARG A 149 5.56 -11.89 32.30
N LEU A 150 4.69 -11.21 31.56
CA LEU A 150 4.86 -9.79 31.27
C LEU A 150 3.53 -9.05 31.27
N ALA A 151 3.55 -7.83 31.77
CA ALA A 151 2.42 -6.92 31.68
C ALA A 151 2.46 -6.19 30.33
N MET A 152 1.29 -5.92 29.76
CA MET A 152 1.12 -5.21 28.50
C MET A 152 0.01 -4.16 28.64
N ASP A 153 0.30 -2.95 28.16
CA ASP A 153 -0.65 -1.86 28.02
C ASP A 153 -1.23 -1.84 26.60
N ILE A 154 -2.55 -1.68 26.54
CA ILE A 154 -3.30 -1.59 25.30
C ILE A 154 -3.98 -0.23 25.24
N GLU A 155 -3.79 0.48 24.14
CA GLU A 155 -4.39 1.78 23.90
C GLU A 155 -4.95 1.84 22.48
N LEU A 156 -6.24 2.14 22.33
CA LEU A 156 -6.88 2.31 21.03
C LEU A 156 -7.62 3.63 20.98
N PHE A 157 -7.12 4.54 20.16
CA PHE A 157 -7.67 5.87 19.95
C PHE A 157 -7.83 6.13 18.44
N PRO A 158 -8.98 5.80 17.84
CA PRO A 158 -9.24 6.14 16.44
C PRO A 158 -9.33 7.66 16.23
N ALA A 159 -8.90 8.12 15.06
CA ALA A 159 -9.07 9.50 14.62
C ALA A 159 -9.59 9.52 13.18
N PHE A 160 -10.91 9.61 13.05
CA PHE A 160 -11.62 9.42 11.79
C PHE A 160 -11.45 10.59 10.82
N HIS A 161 -11.53 10.27 9.53
CA HIS A 161 -11.48 11.24 8.43
C HIS A 161 -10.28 12.19 8.55
N TYR A 162 -9.06 11.65 8.67
CA TYR A 162 -7.87 12.48 8.86
C TYR A 162 -7.91 13.31 10.15
N ALA A 163 -8.45 12.73 11.23
CA ALA A 163 -8.63 13.37 12.53
C ALA A 163 -9.52 14.63 12.54
N THR A 164 -10.49 14.73 11.62
CA THR A 164 -11.45 15.85 11.59
C THR A 164 -12.81 15.49 12.17
N GLU A 165 -13.12 14.20 12.30
CA GLU A 165 -14.44 13.75 12.76
C GLU A 165 -14.41 13.32 14.23
N PRO A 166 -15.34 13.83 15.07
CA PRO A 166 -15.57 13.26 16.39
C PRO A 166 -16.23 11.88 16.28
N HIS A 167 -16.11 11.09 17.34
CA HIS A 167 -16.77 9.79 17.43
C HIS A 167 -17.27 9.49 18.83
N ARG A 168 -18.25 8.59 18.90
CA ARG A 168 -18.74 7.99 20.13
C ARG A 168 -18.10 6.62 20.33
N THR A 169 -17.58 6.40 21.54
CA THR A 169 -17.03 5.11 21.97
C THR A 169 -18.00 4.41 22.91
N THR A 170 -18.31 3.15 22.64
CA THR A 170 -19.20 2.33 23.49
C THR A 170 -18.51 1.03 23.85
N ILE A 171 -18.32 0.79 25.15
CA ILE A 171 -17.89 -0.51 25.66
C ILE A 171 -19.13 -1.40 25.77
N ILE A 172 -19.16 -2.47 24.99
CA ILE A 172 -20.26 -3.46 24.96
C ILE A 172 -20.03 -4.51 26.05
N SER A 173 -18.81 -5.02 26.12
CA SER A 173 -18.35 -5.91 27.19
C SER A 173 -17.08 -5.33 27.78
N GLY A 174 -17.17 -4.88 29.03
CA GLY A 174 -16.04 -4.22 29.70
C GLY A 174 -14.99 -5.19 30.20
N HIS A 175 -15.33 -6.46 30.39
CA HIS A 175 -14.48 -7.49 30.96
C HIS A 175 -14.45 -8.71 30.04
N HIS A 176 -13.26 -9.19 29.67
CA HIS A 176 -13.06 -10.34 28.80
C HIS A 176 -12.16 -11.38 29.44
N THR A 177 -12.59 -12.62 29.31
CA THR A 177 -11.86 -13.86 29.64
C THR A 177 -12.31 -14.98 28.67
N THR A 178 -11.77 -16.18 28.82
CA THR A 178 -12.14 -17.34 27.99
C THR A 178 -13.66 -17.55 27.95
N GLY A 179 -14.21 -17.70 26.74
CA GLY A 179 -15.66 -17.92 26.52
C GLY A 179 -16.53 -16.67 26.54
N THR A 180 -15.97 -15.48 26.81
CA THR A 180 -16.69 -14.20 26.69
C THR A 180 -17.00 -13.92 25.21
N PRO A 181 -18.16 -13.32 24.88
CA PRO A 181 -18.41 -12.83 23.53
C PRO A 181 -17.29 -11.92 23.03
N SER A 182 -16.90 -12.06 21.77
CA SER A 182 -15.68 -11.40 21.28
C SER A 182 -15.85 -9.88 21.18
N ARG A 183 -17.03 -9.39 20.81
CA ARG A 183 -17.29 -7.96 20.61
C ARG A 183 -17.12 -7.17 21.92
N ALA A 184 -16.07 -6.36 21.99
CA ALA A 184 -15.69 -5.62 23.19
C ALA A 184 -16.14 -4.15 23.13
N VAL A 185 -15.79 -3.45 22.05
CA VAL A 185 -15.93 -1.99 21.94
C VAL A 185 -16.40 -1.61 20.54
N THR A 186 -17.21 -0.57 20.41
CA THR A 186 -17.55 0.06 19.13
C THR A 186 -17.18 1.54 19.12
N PHE A 187 -16.84 2.03 17.92
CA PHE A 187 -16.52 3.42 17.63
C PHE A 187 -17.38 3.88 16.45
N GLU A 188 -18.13 4.97 16.63
CA GLU A 188 -19.06 5.47 15.63
C GLU A 188 -18.83 6.98 15.39
N SER A 189 -18.45 7.32 14.17
CA SER A 189 -18.39 8.69 13.64
C SER A 189 -19.45 8.88 12.54
N GLU A 190 -19.44 10.03 11.87
CA GLU A 190 -20.36 10.30 10.76
C GLU A 190 -20.20 9.27 9.63
N HIS A 191 -18.95 8.94 9.27
CA HIS A 191 -18.67 8.08 8.11
C HIS A 191 -18.18 6.67 8.48
N TYR A 192 -17.83 6.42 9.74
CA TYR A 192 -17.21 5.15 10.15
C TYR A 192 -17.94 4.50 11.32
N LYS A 193 -18.12 3.18 11.20
CA LYS A 193 -18.48 2.31 12.32
C LYS A 193 -17.44 1.21 12.43
N LEU A 194 -16.68 1.21 13.51
CA LEU A 194 -15.67 0.20 13.81
C LEU A 194 -16.06 -0.56 15.06
N GLN A 195 -15.59 -1.80 15.14
CA GLN A 195 -15.62 -2.59 16.35
C GLN A 195 -14.27 -3.23 16.63
N LEU A 196 -13.98 -3.37 17.92
CA LEU A 196 -12.89 -4.16 18.45
C LEU A 196 -13.46 -5.45 19.02
N ASP A 197 -13.01 -6.58 18.48
CA ASP A 197 -13.21 -7.90 19.06
C ASP A 197 -11.98 -8.35 19.84
N VAL A 198 -12.20 -9.08 20.92
CA VAL A 198 -11.18 -9.63 21.80
C VAL A 198 -11.43 -11.12 22.02
N THR A 199 -10.39 -11.92 21.77
CA THR A 199 -10.40 -13.37 21.99
C THR A 199 -9.28 -13.71 22.96
N VAL A 200 -9.62 -14.43 24.03
CA VAL A 200 -8.67 -14.90 25.04
C VAL A 200 -8.46 -16.39 24.87
N ASP A 201 -7.19 -16.79 24.83
CA ASP A 201 -6.74 -18.18 24.78
C ASP A 201 -5.79 -18.44 25.94
N ALA A 202 -6.00 -19.57 26.62
CA ALA A 202 -5.21 -19.97 27.77
C ALA A 202 -5.14 -21.49 27.82
N GLU A 203 -3.92 -22.04 27.74
CA GLU A 203 -3.66 -23.46 27.98
C GLU A 203 -3.71 -23.80 29.48
N SER A 204 -3.56 -22.80 30.36
CA SER A 204 -3.63 -22.92 31.81
C SER A 204 -5.05 -22.77 32.37
N ASP A 205 -5.29 -23.31 33.57
CA ASP A 205 -6.56 -23.16 34.30
C ASP A 205 -6.93 -21.70 34.61
N VAL A 206 -5.94 -20.80 34.64
CA VAL A 206 -6.13 -19.36 34.80
C VAL A 206 -5.98 -18.69 33.44
N ALA A 207 -7.03 -18.01 32.98
CA ALA A 207 -7.01 -17.23 31.75
C ALA A 207 -6.68 -15.76 32.04
N PRO A 208 -5.98 -15.06 31.12
CA PRO A 208 -5.77 -13.63 31.28
C PRO A 208 -7.12 -12.91 31.24
N THR A 209 -7.21 -11.82 31.99
CA THR A 209 -8.43 -10.99 32.04
C THR A 209 -8.12 -9.60 31.51
N ILE A 210 -9.09 -9.03 30.81
CA ILE A 210 -8.92 -7.77 30.10
C ILE A 210 -10.10 -6.89 30.46
N THR A 211 -9.80 -5.72 31.02
CA THR A 211 -10.85 -4.77 31.36
C THR A 211 -10.60 -3.45 30.65
N PHE A 212 -11.55 -3.05 29.80
CA PHE A 212 -11.47 -1.77 29.11
C PHE A 212 -12.07 -0.65 29.95
N ARG A 213 -11.41 0.50 29.92
CA ARG A 213 -11.97 1.77 30.36
C ARG A 213 -11.86 2.79 29.25
N THR A 214 -12.84 3.69 29.16
CA THR A 214 -12.73 4.84 28.27
C THR A 214 -11.73 5.84 28.84
N GLU A 215 -10.99 6.49 27.95
CA GLU A 215 -10.05 7.53 28.32
C GLU A 215 -10.10 8.66 27.30
N ARG A 216 -10.06 9.90 27.79
CA ARG A 216 -10.02 11.10 26.96
C ARG A 216 -8.60 11.63 26.90
N ARG A 217 -8.13 11.95 25.68
CA ARG A 217 -6.83 12.59 25.46
C ARG A 217 -6.99 13.96 24.83
N SER A 218 -6.14 14.89 25.23
CA SER A 218 -6.10 16.22 24.64
C SER A 218 -5.75 16.12 23.15
N GLY A 219 -6.43 16.89 22.30
CA GLY A 219 -6.23 16.88 20.85
C GLY A 219 -7.09 15.87 20.09
N MET A 220 -7.63 14.85 20.75
CA MET A 220 -8.49 13.85 20.11
C MET A 220 -9.97 14.24 20.17
N LEU A 221 -10.71 13.94 19.10
CA LEU A 221 -12.12 14.33 18.93
C LEU A 221 -13.13 13.30 19.46
N GLY A 222 -12.65 12.18 20.00
CA GLY A 222 -13.47 11.20 20.70
C GLY A 222 -12.64 10.42 21.71
N ASP A 223 -13.33 9.76 22.64
CA ASP A 223 -12.65 8.98 23.67
C ASP A 223 -12.05 7.71 23.05
N GLY A 224 -10.87 7.31 23.52
CA GLY A 224 -10.33 5.99 23.22
C GLY A 224 -10.69 4.98 24.29
N VAL A 225 -10.12 3.79 24.17
CA VAL A 225 -10.14 2.78 25.22
C VAL A 225 -8.72 2.39 25.59
N VAL A 226 -8.54 2.10 26.87
CA VAL A 226 -7.30 1.56 27.40
C VAL A 226 -7.57 0.33 28.23
N ALA A 227 -6.64 -0.60 28.23
CA ALA A 227 -6.65 -1.80 29.06
C ALA A 227 -5.23 -2.16 29.49
N HIS A 228 -5.14 -2.86 30.60
CA HIS A 228 -3.90 -3.44 31.10
C HIS A 228 -4.12 -4.94 31.25
N ILE A 229 -3.15 -5.74 30.82
CA ILE A 229 -3.20 -7.18 30.92
C ILE A 229 -1.88 -7.70 31.49
N GLU A 230 -1.95 -8.77 32.26
CA GLU A 230 -0.80 -9.61 32.55
C GLU A 230 -0.96 -10.92 31.79
N ILE A 231 0.09 -11.32 31.08
CA ILE A 231 0.11 -12.52 30.26
C ILE A 231 1.25 -13.42 30.70
N GLU A 232 0.93 -14.70 30.89
CA GLU A 232 1.86 -15.76 31.31
C GLU A 232 2.13 -16.74 30.18
N GLU A 233 3.24 -17.46 30.27
CA GLU A 233 3.68 -18.46 29.29
C GLU A 233 2.52 -19.38 28.83
N GLY A 234 2.35 -19.49 27.51
CA GLY A 234 1.29 -20.28 26.88
C GLY A 234 -0.08 -19.57 26.78
N GLN A 235 -0.21 -18.36 27.30
CA GLN A 235 -1.42 -17.55 27.12
C GLN A 235 -1.32 -16.65 25.89
N ALA A 236 -2.46 -16.42 25.24
CA ALA A 236 -2.58 -15.49 24.13
C ALA A 236 -3.85 -14.64 24.21
N VAL A 237 -3.75 -13.40 23.74
CA VAL A 237 -4.87 -12.47 23.60
C VAL A 237 -4.84 -11.89 22.20
N SER A 238 -5.94 -12.02 21.48
CA SER A 238 -6.07 -11.46 20.13
C SER A 238 -7.06 -10.30 20.11
N PHE A 239 -6.69 -9.25 19.39
CA PHE A 239 -7.50 -8.07 19.13
C PHE A 239 -7.77 -7.98 17.62
N VAL A 240 -9.04 -7.79 17.25
CA VAL A 240 -9.44 -7.64 15.85
C VAL A 240 -10.20 -6.33 15.67
N LEU A 241 -9.58 -5.37 14.97
CA LEU A 241 -10.25 -4.13 14.58
C LEU A 241 -10.86 -4.31 13.19
N ARG A 242 -12.16 -4.09 13.06
CA ARG A 242 -12.90 -4.29 11.80
C ARG A 242 -14.13 -3.39 11.70
N ASN A 243 -14.79 -3.41 10.54
CA ASN A 243 -16.08 -2.72 10.37
C ASN A 243 -17.14 -3.29 11.31
N ASP A 244 -17.93 -2.40 11.89
CA ASP A 244 -19.20 -2.73 12.53
C ASP A 244 -20.32 -2.63 11.48
N MET A 245 -20.73 -3.79 10.99
CA MET A 245 -21.68 -3.88 9.87
C MET A 245 -23.12 -3.76 10.40
N PRO A 246 -23.92 -2.80 9.90
CA PRO A 246 -25.32 -2.67 10.29
C PRO A 246 -26.11 -3.96 10.03
N ASN A 247 -26.94 -4.37 10.98
CA ASN A 247 -27.79 -5.57 10.89
C ASN A 247 -27.04 -6.90 10.73
N HIS A 248 -25.72 -6.91 10.97
CA HIS A 248 -24.93 -8.14 10.98
C HIS A 248 -24.87 -8.73 12.40
N VAL A 249 -25.26 -10.00 12.53
CA VAL A 249 -25.04 -10.74 13.78
C VAL A 249 -23.54 -11.00 13.89
N THR A 250 -22.90 -10.39 14.88
CA THR A 250 -21.48 -10.61 15.15
C THR A 250 -21.31 -11.97 15.81
N GLU A 251 -20.83 -12.94 15.03
CA GLU A 251 -20.40 -14.23 15.57
C GLU A 251 -19.14 -14.06 16.41
N ASN A 252 -19.02 -14.88 17.46
CA ASN A 252 -17.83 -14.88 18.30
C ASN A 252 -16.61 -15.32 17.50
N ILE A 253 -15.58 -14.49 17.51
CA ILE A 253 -14.28 -14.84 16.93
C ILE A 253 -13.55 -15.77 17.91
N SER A 254 -13.33 -17.01 17.50
CA SER A 254 -12.56 -18.00 18.27
C SER A 254 -11.08 -18.00 17.87
N THR A 255 -10.22 -18.53 18.75
CA THR A 255 -8.79 -18.72 18.46
C THR A 255 -8.58 -19.54 17.18
N ALA A 256 -9.33 -20.63 17.01
CA ALA A 256 -9.25 -21.48 15.83
C ALA A 256 -9.53 -20.72 14.51
N VAL A 257 -10.45 -19.74 14.53
CA VAL A 257 -10.70 -18.88 13.36
C VAL A 257 -9.47 -18.03 13.04
N LEU A 258 -8.88 -17.41 14.07
CA LEU A 258 -7.69 -16.55 13.90
C LEU A 258 -6.46 -17.34 13.48
N ASP A 259 -6.26 -18.54 14.02
CA ASP A 259 -5.21 -19.47 13.59
C ASP A 259 -5.36 -19.83 12.11
N GLY A 260 -6.59 -20.14 11.69
CA GLY A 260 -6.92 -20.39 10.29
C GLY A 260 -6.61 -19.18 9.40
N GLN A 261 -7.00 -17.96 9.83
CA GLN A 261 -6.70 -16.74 9.08
C GLN A 261 -5.19 -16.48 8.98
N GLN A 262 -4.42 -16.69 10.06
CA GLN A 262 -2.97 -16.52 10.04
C GLN A 262 -2.30 -17.53 9.12
N HIS A 263 -2.70 -18.81 9.21
CA HIS A 263 -2.19 -19.89 8.36
C HIS A 263 -2.46 -19.64 6.88
N ASP A 264 -3.70 -19.26 6.54
CA ASP A 264 -4.10 -18.97 5.17
C ASP A 264 -3.35 -17.76 4.62
N THR A 265 -3.16 -16.74 5.46
CA THR A 265 -2.39 -15.54 5.09
C THR A 265 -0.93 -15.87 4.81
N GLN A 266 -0.29 -16.65 5.67
CA GLN A 266 1.09 -17.09 5.47
C GLN A 266 1.19 -17.94 4.19
N SER A 267 0.25 -18.87 4.00
CA SER A 267 0.20 -19.72 2.81
C SER A 267 0.04 -18.91 1.53
N PHE A 268 -0.82 -17.89 1.54
CA PHE A 268 -1.01 -16.98 0.39
C PHE A 268 0.32 -16.33 -0.02
N TRP A 269 1.01 -15.68 0.91
CA TRP A 269 2.26 -14.98 0.62
C TRP A 269 3.39 -15.93 0.23
N TYR A 270 3.51 -17.08 0.93
CA TYR A 270 4.49 -18.11 0.62
C TYR A 270 4.27 -18.66 -0.79
N ASN A 271 3.05 -19.06 -1.12
CA ASN A 271 2.69 -19.58 -2.43
C ASN A 271 2.95 -18.55 -3.53
N TRP A 272 2.66 -17.29 -3.26
CA TRP A 272 2.95 -16.22 -4.21
C TRP A 272 4.45 -16.08 -4.43
N ILE A 273 5.26 -15.81 -3.40
CA ILE A 273 6.69 -15.55 -3.57
C ILE A 273 7.48 -16.76 -4.08
N SER A 274 6.99 -17.98 -3.83
CA SER A 274 7.62 -19.21 -4.33
C SER A 274 7.74 -19.24 -5.87
N LYS A 275 6.90 -18.48 -6.58
CA LYS A 275 6.90 -18.34 -8.05
C LYS A 275 8.05 -17.47 -8.58
N SER A 276 8.73 -16.71 -7.71
CA SER A 276 9.82 -15.82 -8.11
C SER A 276 10.94 -16.58 -8.82
N LYS A 277 11.28 -16.12 -10.03
CA LYS A 277 12.39 -16.64 -10.83
C LYS A 277 13.76 -16.10 -10.41
N TYR A 278 13.83 -15.25 -9.38
CA TYR A 278 15.10 -14.69 -8.91
C TYR A 278 15.99 -15.74 -8.23
N LYS A 279 17.23 -15.89 -8.75
CA LYS A 279 18.26 -16.81 -8.24
C LYS A 279 19.55 -16.11 -7.80
N GLY A 280 19.55 -14.77 -7.73
CA GLY A 280 20.74 -13.99 -7.37
C GLY A 280 21.05 -14.01 -5.87
N ARG A 281 22.20 -13.43 -5.50
CA ARG A 281 22.73 -13.37 -4.13
C ARG A 281 21.80 -12.67 -3.12
N TRP A 282 21.00 -11.71 -3.56
CA TRP A 282 20.22 -10.82 -2.68
C TRP A 282 18.77 -11.29 -2.49
N ARG A 283 18.54 -12.62 -2.41
CA ARG A 283 17.20 -13.21 -2.47
C ARG A 283 16.24 -12.68 -1.40
N GLU A 284 16.70 -12.50 -0.17
CA GLU A 284 15.87 -12.00 0.93
C GLU A 284 15.39 -10.57 0.68
N VAL A 285 16.31 -9.67 0.31
CA VAL A 285 16.01 -8.27 0.00
C VAL A 285 15.06 -8.17 -1.19
N VAL A 286 15.36 -8.88 -2.28
CA VAL A 286 14.52 -8.89 -3.49
C VAL A 286 13.14 -9.46 -3.20
N ASN A 287 13.03 -10.55 -2.43
CA ASN A 287 11.74 -11.12 -2.06
C ASN A 287 10.92 -10.18 -1.17
N ARG A 288 11.58 -9.47 -0.24
CA ARG A 288 10.91 -8.48 0.60
C ARG A 288 10.34 -7.34 -0.24
N SER A 289 11.14 -6.78 -1.15
CA SER A 289 10.69 -5.72 -2.07
C SER A 289 9.56 -6.19 -2.98
N LEU A 290 9.64 -7.41 -3.52
CA LEU A 290 8.59 -8.01 -4.33
C LEU A 290 7.24 -8.08 -3.60
N MET A 291 7.24 -8.53 -2.34
CA MET A 291 6.01 -8.60 -1.55
C MET A 291 5.45 -7.22 -1.21
N LEU A 292 6.27 -6.19 -1.06
CA LEU A 292 5.80 -4.81 -0.88
C LEU A 292 5.13 -4.30 -2.15
N LEU A 293 5.75 -4.49 -3.32
CA LEU A 293 5.15 -4.13 -4.62
C LEU A 293 3.83 -4.87 -4.86
N LYS A 294 3.78 -6.17 -4.53
CA LYS A 294 2.55 -6.96 -4.61
C LYS A 294 1.48 -6.43 -3.67
N MET A 295 1.85 -6.05 -2.44
CA MET A 295 0.90 -5.53 -1.47
C MET A 295 0.29 -4.20 -1.91
N MET A 296 1.05 -3.35 -2.63
CA MET A 296 0.57 -2.09 -3.21
C MET A 296 -0.20 -2.24 -4.52
N THR A 297 -0.36 -3.47 -5.02
CA THR A 297 -1.24 -3.76 -6.17
C THR A 297 -2.66 -3.96 -5.66
N TYR A 298 -3.56 -3.01 -5.89
CA TYR A 298 -4.96 -3.08 -5.46
C TYR A 298 -5.69 -4.22 -6.18
N GLU A 299 -6.00 -5.29 -5.43
CA GLU A 299 -6.51 -6.55 -6.00
C GLU A 299 -7.79 -6.39 -6.83
N PRO A 300 -8.79 -5.57 -6.43
CA PRO A 300 -10.05 -5.48 -7.15
C PRO A 300 -9.96 -4.96 -8.59
N THR A 301 -8.99 -4.09 -8.88
CA THR A 301 -8.87 -3.45 -10.21
C THR A 301 -7.55 -3.74 -10.90
N GLY A 302 -6.49 -4.08 -10.17
CA GLY A 302 -5.13 -4.19 -10.71
C GLY A 302 -4.34 -2.88 -10.69
N ALA A 303 -4.92 -1.78 -10.18
CA ALA A 303 -4.21 -0.51 -10.00
C ALA A 303 -3.02 -0.69 -9.04
N ILE A 304 -1.90 0.00 -9.30
CA ILE A 304 -0.69 -0.08 -8.47
C ILE A 304 -0.40 1.32 -7.93
N ILE A 305 -0.49 1.51 -6.61
CA ILE A 305 -0.23 2.81 -6.00
C ILE A 305 1.28 3.08 -5.89
N ALA A 306 1.69 4.34 -5.92
CA ALA A 306 3.10 4.72 -5.77
C ALA A 306 3.62 4.48 -4.34
N ALA A 307 2.85 4.88 -3.33
CA ALA A 307 3.09 4.53 -1.93
C ALA A 307 1.78 4.59 -1.12
N PRO A 308 1.63 3.84 -0.02
CA PRO A 308 0.39 3.82 0.73
C PRO A 308 0.30 4.91 1.81
N THR A 309 1.05 5.99 1.66
CA THR A 309 1.09 7.10 2.61
C THR A 309 0.84 8.43 1.92
N PHE A 310 0.44 9.41 2.70
CA PHE A 310 0.33 10.80 2.26
C PHE A 310 1.13 11.70 3.19
N SER A 311 1.63 12.81 2.64
CA SER A 311 2.29 13.89 3.39
C SER A 311 3.54 13.51 4.18
N ILE A 312 4.16 12.38 3.86
CA ILE A 312 5.51 12.10 4.36
C ILE A 312 6.48 12.98 3.57
N PRO A 313 7.32 13.78 4.26
CA PRO A 313 8.16 14.77 3.61
C PRO A 313 9.33 14.13 2.87
N GLU A 314 9.66 14.66 1.68
CA GLU A 314 10.92 14.30 1.00
C GLU A 314 12.15 14.74 1.80
N ASP A 315 12.06 15.88 2.48
CA ASP A 315 13.07 16.38 3.42
C ASP A 315 12.38 16.97 4.66
N ILE A 316 12.90 16.67 5.84
CA ILE A 316 12.26 17.05 7.11
C ILE A 316 12.20 18.59 7.22
N GLY A 317 11.01 19.13 7.47
CA GLY A 317 10.74 20.57 7.45
C GLY A 317 10.47 21.15 6.07
N GLY A 318 10.61 20.36 5.01
CA GLY A 318 10.33 20.74 3.64
C GLY A 318 8.83 20.82 3.31
N VAL A 319 8.55 21.39 2.13
CA VAL A 319 7.18 21.61 1.62
C VAL A 319 6.70 20.55 0.63
N ARG A 320 7.57 19.60 0.25
CA ARG A 320 7.31 18.54 -0.72
C ARG A 320 6.74 17.30 0.00
N ASN A 321 5.50 17.46 0.43
CA ASN A 321 4.76 16.49 1.25
C ASN A 321 3.50 16.14 0.46
N TRP A 322 3.57 15.08 -0.35
CA TRP A 322 2.54 14.73 -1.33
C TRP A 322 1.75 13.50 -0.93
N ASP A 323 0.57 13.35 -1.52
CA ASP A 323 -0.21 12.12 -1.44
C ASP A 323 0.19 11.16 -2.57
N TYR A 324 0.74 10.00 -2.20
CA TYR A 324 1.25 9.00 -3.14
C TYR A 324 0.32 7.79 -3.30
N ARG A 325 -0.89 7.83 -2.74
CA ARG A 325 -1.84 6.71 -2.70
C ARG A 325 -2.57 6.45 -4.02
N PHE A 326 -2.06 7.02 -5.12
CA PHE A 326 -2.66 6.97 -6.44
C PHE A 326 -1.83 6.13 -7.41
N CYS A 327 -2.50 5.65 -8.46
CA CYS A 327 -1.92 4.83 -9.51
C CYS A 327 -1.26 5.73 -10.57
N TRP A 328 0.03 5.95 -10.44
CA TRP A 328 0.84 6.65 -11.43
C TRP A 328 1.21 5.72 -12.59
N ILE A 329 1.05 6.18 -13.83
CA ILE A 329 1.37 5.38 -15.02
C ILE A 329 2.85 4.97 -15.01
N ARG A 330 3.74 5.91 -14.69
CA ARG A 330 5.18 5.70 -14.57
C ARG A 330 5.53 4.58 -13.59
N ASP A 331 5.16 4.78 -12.34
CA ASP A 331 5.48 3.92 -11.20
C ASP A 331 4.91 2.50 -11.39
N SER A 332 3.69 2.43 -11.91
CA SER A 332 3.05 1.17 -12.26
C SER A 332 3.77 0.46 -13.40
N SER A 333 4.19 1.18 -14.45
CA SER A 333 4.92 0.62 -15.59
C SER A 333 6.24 -0.03 -15.17
N PHE A 334 7.00 0.62 -14.29
CA PHE A 334 8.22 0.03 -13.72
C PHE A 334 7.92 -1.16 -12.80
N THR A 335 6.84 -1.11 -12.02
CA THR A 335 6.42 -2.24 -11.20
C THR A 335 6.08 -3.46 -12.06
N ILE A 336 5.35 -3.26 -13.16
CA ILE A 336 5.03 -4.33 -14.12
C ILE A 336 6.27 -4.89 -14.80
N TYR A 337 7.23 -4.04 -15.18
CA TYR A 337 8.53 -4.51 -15.67
C TYR A 337 9.15 -5.53 -14.69
N ILE A 338 9.23 -5.17 -13.40
CA ILE A 338 9.84 -6.00 -12.36
C ILE A 338 9.07 -7.32 -12.21
N LEU A 339 7.75 -7.25 -12.07
CA LEU A 339 6.89 -8.42 -11.86
C LEU A 339 6.98 -9.40 -13.03
N LEU A 340 6.87 -8.93 -14.28
CA LEU A 340 7.02 -9.76 -15.48
C LEU A 340 8.39 -10.44 -15.55
N ARG A 341 9.47 -9.67 -15.31
CA ARG A 341 10.85 -10.20 -15.32
C ARG A 341 11.09 -11.27 -14.26
N LEU A 342 10.39 -11.17 -13.13
CA LEU A 342 10.53 -12.09 -12.00
C LEU A 342 9.50 -13.22 -12.00
N GLY A 343 8.66 -13.32 -13.02
CA GLY A 343 7.74 -14.45 -13.26
C GLY A 343 6.32 -14.25 -12.73
N PHE A 344 5.95 -13.02 -12.38
CA PHE A 344 4.64 -12.64 -11.86
C PHE A 344 3.79 -12.01 -12.97
N SER A 345 3.11 -12.85 -13.75
CA SER A 345 2.30 -12.38 -14.89
C SER A 345 0.88 -11.97 -14.50
N ALA A 346 0.33 -12.50 -13.40
CA ALA A 346 -1.07 -12.26 -13.03
C ALA A 346 -1.33 -10.79 -12.66
N GLU A 347 -0.38 -10.16 -11.98
CA GLU A 347 -0.43 -8.74 -11.63
C GLU A 347 -0.29 -7.85 -12.87
N ALA A 348 0.55 -8.27 -13.82
CA ALA A 348 0.69 -7.60 -15.10
C ALA A 348 -0.58 -7.70 -15.94
N ASP A 349 -1.22 -8.88 -15.99
CA ASP A 349 -2.51 -9.06 -16.64
C ASP A 349 -3.56 -8.10 -16.06
N ALA A 350 -3.68 -8.06 -14.72
CA ALA A 350 -4.66 -7.21 -14.04
C ALA A 350 -4.41 -5.71 -14.28
N TYR A 351 -3.15 -5.26 -14.22
CA TYR A 351 -2.82 -3.87 -14.55
C TYR A 351 -3.06 -3.54 -16.03
N MET A 352 -2.77 -4.47 -16.94
CA MET A 352 -3.02 -4.27 -18.38
C MET A 352 -4.52 -4.15 -18.67
N ASP A 353 -5.37 -4.91 -17.97
CA ASP A 353 -6.82 -4.74 -18.04
C ASP A 353 -7.25 -3.36 -17.49
N PHE A 354 -6.70 -2.94 -16.35
CA PHE A 354 -6.95 -1.62 -15.76
C PHE A 354 -6.61 -0.48 -16.71
N ILE A 355 -5.39 -0.45 -17.26
CA ILE A 355 -4.92 0.65 -18.11
C ILE A 355 -5.58 0.63 -19.50
N SER A 356 -5.89 -0.56 -20.05
CA SER A 356 -6.62 -0.68 -21.32
C SER A 356 -8.00 -0.04 -21.22
N GLU A 357 -8.68 -0.18 -20.08
CA GLU A 357 -9.96 0.49 -19.84
C GLU A 357 -9.80 2.03 -19.81
N ARG A 358 -8.69 2.55 -19.26
CA ARG A 358 -8.42 4.00 -19.21
C ARG A 358 -8.16 4.60 -20.59
N PHE A 359 -7.56 3.86 -21.52
CA PHE A 359 -7.41 4.33 -22.91
C PHE A 359 -8.74 4.65 -23.57
N VAL A 360 -9.79 3.92 -23.23
CA VAL A 360 -11.13 4.13 -23.79
C VAL A 360 -11.90 5.21 -23.02
N LYS A 361 -11.82 5.18 -21.69
CA LYS A 361 -12.73 5.97 -20.83
C LYS A 361 -12.18 7.31 -20.37
N SER A 362 -10.85 7.48 -20.32
CA SER A 362 -10.23 8.54 -19.53
C SER A 362 -9.33 9.46 -20.35
N ARG A 363 -9.29 9.34 -21.68
CA ARG A 363 -8.55 10.28 -22.51
C ARG A 363 -9.21 11.66 -22.49
N GLY A 364 -8.39 12.70 -22.46
CA GLY A 364 -8.82 14.08 -22.64
C GLY A 364 -9.37 14.32 -24.06
N PRO A 365 -10.00 15.49 -24.30
CA PRO A 365 -10.60 15.82 -25.60
C PRO A 365 -9.63 15.70 -26.78
N ASP A 366 -8.36 16.01 -26.54
CA ASP A 366 -7.30 15.98 -27.54
C ASP A 366 -6.59 14.61 -27.63
N GLY A 367 -6.99 13.62 -26.84
CA GLY A 367 -6.44 12.27 -26.83
C GLY A 367 -5.35 12.00 -25.79
N GLU A 368 -5.01 13.00 -24.97
CA GLU A 368 -4.05 12.91 -23.88
C GLU A 368 -4.51 11.96 -22.77
N LEU A 369 -3.57 11.30 -22.08
CA LEU A 369 -3.87 10.37 -21.01
C LEU A 369 -3.48 11.01 -19.67
N PRO A 370 -4.37 11.01 -18.66
CA PRO A 370 -4.02 11.48 -17.32
C PRO A 370 -2.82 10.72 -16.77
N ILE A 371 -1.92 11.43 -16.08
CA ILE A 371 -0.66 10.85 -15.60
C ILE A 371 -0.85 9.87 -14.43
N MET A 372 -1.96 10.00 -13.72
CA MET A 372 -2.32 9.16 -12.57
C MET A 372 -3.83 8.99 -12.43
N PHE A 373 -4.24 7.99 -11.66
CA PHE A 373 -5.64 7.66 -11.38
C PHE A 373 -5.86 7.26 -9.92
N THR A 374 -7.10 7.35 -9.43
CA THR A 374 -7.51 6.65 -8.21
C THR A 374 -7.37 5.13 -8.37
N ILE A 375 -7.48 4.37 -7.28
CA ILE A 375 -7.43 2.90 -7.37
C ILE A 375 -8.62 2.30 -8.15
N ARG A 376 -9.64 3.11 -8.45
CA ARG A 376 -10.81 2.78 -9.29
C ARG A 376 -10.74 3.36 -10.70
N GLY A 377 -9.69 4.14 -10.99
CA GLY A 377 -9.43 4.69 -12.30
C GLY A 377 -10.05 6.07 -12.55
N ASP A 378 -10.57 6.73 -11.52
CA ASP A 378 -11.08 8.10 -11.61
C ASP A 378 -9.91 9.09 -11.76
N THR A 379 -10.19 10.24 -12.39
CA THR A 379 -9.20 11.27 -12.71
C THR A 379 -9.34 12.52 -11.86
N ASP A 380 -10.44 12.65 -11.11
CA ASP A 380 -10.65 13.76 -10.18
C ASP A 380 -9.92 13.47 -8.86
N ILE A 381 -8.82 14.18 -8.64
CA ILE A 381 -7.92 13.97 -7.48
C ILE A 381 -7.62 15.34 -6.86
N PRO A 382 -8.62 16.00 -6.27
CA PRO A 382 -8.46 17.37 -5.75
C PRO A 382 -7.45 17.39 -4.60
N GLU A 383 -6.42 18.24 -4.73
CA GLU A 383 -5.45 18.50 -3.66
C GLU A 383 -6.07 19.45 -2.62
N ARG A 384 -6.03 19.05 -1.35
CA ARG A 384 -6.40 19.92 -0.22
C ARG A 384 -5.38 19.82 0.90
N GLU A 385 -5.18 20.92 1.60
CA GLU A 385 -4.34 20.97 2.79
C GLU A 385 -5.15 20.62 4.05
N LEU A 386 -4.49 20.00 5.02
CA LEU A 386 -5.02 19.63 6.33
C LEU A 386 -4.28 20.46 7.41
N PRO A 387 -4.64 21.74 7.60
CA PRO A 387 -3.87 22.67 8.44
C PRO A 387 -3.93 22.34 9.94
N HIS A 388 -4.87 21.50 10.35
CA HIS A 388 -5.00 21.05 11.73
C HIS A 388 -3.97 20.01 12.13
N LEU A 389 -3.31 19.32 11.18
CA LEU A 389 -2.26 18.34 11.46
C LEU A 389 -0.88 19.02 11.48
N GLU A 390 -0.04 18.63 12.43
CA GLU A 390 1.32 19.16 12.56
C GLU A 390 2.20 18.82 11.34
N GLY A 391 2.07 17.61 10.80
CA GLY A 391 2.96 17.02 9.80
C GLY A 391 4.11 16.25 10.46
N TYR A 392 4.67 15.26 9.75
CA TYR A 392 5.75 14.44 10.31
C TYR A 392 6.92 15.34 10.74
N ARG A 393 7.22 15.37 12.04
CA ARG A 393 8.25 16.23 12.64
C ARG A 393 8.10 17.72 12.26
N GLY A 394 6.86 18.22 12.21
CA GLY A 394 6.54 19.61 11.88
C GLY A 394 6.64 19.96 10.39
N SER A 395 6.82 18.97 9.51
CA SER A 395 6.95 19.20 8.07
C SER A 395 5.60 19.57 7.45
N ARG A 396 5.51 20.78 6.91
CA ARG A 396 4.25 21.36 6.42
C ARG A 396 4.34 21.80 4.96
N PRO A 397 3.20 21.83 4.25
CA PRO A 397 1.86 21.48 4.72
C PRO A 397 1.60 19.97 4.66
N VAL A 398 0.53 19.54 5.31
CA VAL A 398 -0.05 18.20 5.14
C VAL A 398 -1.10 18.28 4.04
N ARG A 399 -0.98 17.46 3.00
CA ARG A 399 -1.85 17.38 1.83
C ARG A 399 -2.47 16.00 1.64
N VAL A 400 -3.70 16.00 1.15
CA VAL A 400 -4.36 14.82 0.58
C VAL A 400 -4.86 15.14 -0.82
N GLY A 401 -4.89 14.15 -1.69
CA GLY A 401 -5.00 14.39 -3.13
C GLY A 401 -3.69 14.89 -3.73
N ASN A 402 -3.66 15.10 -5.05
CA ASN A 402 -2.40 15.39 -5.74
C ASN A 402 -2.62 16.33 -6.93
N GLY A 403 -2.13 17.56 -6.78
CA GLY A 403 -2.28 18.60 -7.80
C GLY A 403 -1.53 18.31 -9.10
N ALA A 404 -0.61 17.34 -9.10
CA ALA A 404 0.04 16.89 -10.32
C ALA A 404 -0.92 16.16 -11.27
N ALA A 405 -2.13 15.81 -10.86
CA ALA A 405 -3.14 15.19 -11.73
C ALA A 405 -3.41 16.00 -13.01
N PHE A 406 -3.18 17.32 -12.99
CA PHE A 406 -3.34 18.22 -14.13
C PHE A 406 -2.01 18.54 -14.87
N HIS A 407 -0.89 17.94 -14.47
CA HIS A 407 0.38 18.15 -15.13
C HIS A 407 0.41 17.43 -16.49
N GLN A 408 1.04 18.07 -17.48
CA GLN A 408 1.43 17.43 -18.73
C GLN A 408 2.84 16.87 -18.58
N GLN A 409 2.93 15.55 -18.58
CA GLN A 409 4.17 14.78 -18.56
C GLN A 409 4.15 13.85 -19.76
N PHE A 410 5.10 14.01 -20.67
CA PHE A 410 5.12 13.24 -21.91
C PHE A 410 5.96 11.97 -21.82
N ASP A 411 6.75 11.83 -20.76
CA ASP A 411 7.53 10.63 -20.47
C ASP A 411 6.65 9.39 -20.21
N ILE A 412 5.44 9.58 -19.67
CA ILE A 412 4.51 8.48 -19.36
C ILE A 412 4.23 7.58 -20.57
N TYR A 413 4.25 8.14 -21.79
CA TYR A 413 3.93 7.41 -23.01
C TYR A 413 5.02 6.39 -23.34
N GLY A 414 6.29 6.74 -23.10
CA GLY A 414 7.41 5.83 -23.29
C GLY A 414 7.41 4.69 -22.27
N GLU A 415 7.19 5.04 -21.01
CA GLU A 415 7.17 4.10 -19.90
C GLU A 415 6.03 3.08 -20.05
N LEU A 416 4.84 3.57 -20.41
CA LEU A 416 3.68 2.73 -20.69
C LEU A 416 3.90 1.83 -21.92
N MET A 417 4.47 2.37 -23.00
CA MET A 417 4.76 1.58 -24.20
C MET A 417 5.84 0.52 -23.96
N ASP A 418 6.82 0.78 -23.10
CA ASP A 418 7.79 -0.24 -22.69
C ASP A 418 7.12 -1.35 -21.89
N ALA A 419 6.23 -1.00 -20.94
CA ALA A 419 5.44 -1.98 -20.19
C ALA A 419 4.55 -2.84 -21.11
N ILE A 420 3.84 -2.24 -22.08
CA ILE A 420 3.01 -2.96 -23.06
C ILE A 420 3.86 -3.89 -23.94
N TYR A 421 5.01 -3.41 -24.42
CA TYR A 421 5.92 -4.22 -25.23
C TYR A 421 6.44 -5.45 -24.46
N LEU A 422 6.80 -5.26 -23.19
CA LEU A 422 7.28 -6.33 -22.32
C LEU A 422 6.18 -7.29 -21.94
N TYR A 423 4.97 -6.80 -21.71
CA TYR A 423 3.79 -7.64 -21.51
C TYR A 423 3.55 -8.55 -22.72
N ASN A 424 3.57 -8.00 -23.94
CA ASN A 424 3.49 -8.81 -25.17
C ASN A 424 4.68 -9.79 -25.34
N LYS A 425 5.82 -9.53 -24.69
CA LYS A 425 7.01 -10.37 -24.78
C LYS A 425 7.04 -11.51 -23.75
N TYR A 426 6.63 -11.24 -22.51
CA TYR A 426 6.81 -12.15 -21.38
C TYR A 426 5.49 -12.53 -20.67
N GLY A 427 4.43 -11.74 -20.86
CA GLY A 427 3.07 -12.01 -20.39
C GLY A 427 2.22 -12.59 -21.51
N LYS A 428 1.04 -11.99 -21.75
CA LYS A 428 0.13 -12.42 -22.82
C LYS A 428 0.34 -11.60 -24.10
N PRO A 429 0.11 -12.18 -25.29
CA PRO A 429 0.10 -11.41 -26.52
C PRO A 429 -1.02 -10.36 -26.50
N ILE A 430 -0.71 -9.13 -26.92
CA ILE A 430 -1.74 -8.08 -26.97
C ILE A 430 -2.83 -8.42 -28.00
N SER A 431 -4.06 -8.04 -27.67
CA SER A 431 -5.24 -8.20 -28.52
C SER A 431 -5.29 -7.16 -29.64
N TRP A 432 -6.23 -7.34 -30.57
CA TRP A 432 -6.51 -6.37 -31.62
C TRP A 432 -6.99 -5.02 -31.05
N ASP A 433 -7.90 -5.04 -30.08
CA ASP A 433 -8.45 -3.81 -29.48
C ASP A 433 -7.38 -3.03 -28.70
N GLN A 434 -6.49 -3.75 -28.00
CA GLN A 434 -5.32 -3.16 -27.36
C GLN A 434 -4.38 -2.54 -28.40
N TRP A 435 -4.16 -3.20 -29.53
CA TRP A 435 -3.36 -2.64 -30.62
C TRP A 435 -3.98 -1.36 -31.21
N CYS A 436 -5.28 -1.33 -31.43
CA CYS A 436 -5.98 -0.12 -31.88
C CYS A 436 -5.80 1.04 -30.89
N SER A 437 -5.91 0.76 -29.59
CA SER A 437 -5.68 1.76 -28.53
C SER A 437 -4.24 2.28 -28.54
N VAL A 438 -3.25 1.39 -28.68
CA VAL A 438 -1.83 1.75 -28.83
C VAL A 438 -1.59 2.61 -30.06
N ARG A 439 -2.25 2.31 -31.18
CA ARG A 439 -2.15 3.12 -32.40
C ARG A 439 -2.64 4.54 -32.19
N GLU A 440 -3.81 4.69 -31.59
CA GLU A 440 -4.36 6.02 -31.30
C GLU A 440 -3.49 6.79 -30.31
N LEU A 441 -2.93 6.10 -29.29
CA LEU A 441 -1.98 6.69 -28.36
C LEU A 441 -0.73 7.23 -29.09
N LEU A 442 -0.12 6.43 -29.97
CA LEU A 442 1.08 6.85 -30.69
C LEU A 442 0.80 7.91 -31.76
N ASP A 443 -0.40 7.91 -32.34
CA ASP A 443 -0.85 8.97 -33.24
C ASP A 443 -1.05 10.30 -32.48
N PHE A 444 -1.52 10.26 -31.23
CA PHE A 444 -1.48 11.42 -30.35
C PHE A 444 -0.04 11.83 -30.02
N VAL A 445 0.84 10.87 -29.69
CA VAL A 445 2.25 11.16 -29.36
C VAL A 445 2.95 11.93 -30.50
N LEU A 446 2.61 11.66 -31.77
CA LEU A 446 3.14 12.43 -32.90
C LEU A 446 2.87 13.94 -32.77
N THR A 447 1.73 14.36 -32.23
CA THR A 447 1.31 15.77 -32.15
C THR A 447 2.01 16.55 -31.04
N ILE A 448 2.59 15.86 -30.07
CA ILE A 448 3.26 16.44 -28.90
C ILE A 448 4.78 16.34 -28.93
N THR A 449 5.36 15.67 -29.93
CA THR A 449 6.81 15.39 -30.01
C THR A 449 7.70 16.62 -29.83
N ASP A 450 7.30 17.78 -30.37
CA ASP A 450 8.06 19.04 -30.29
C ASP A 450 7.63 19.95 -29.12
N GLN A 451 6.61 19.56 -28.34
CA GLN A 451 6.07 20.36 -27.27
C GLN A 451 6.87 20.21 -25.96
N PRO A 452 6.96 21.26 -25.12
CA PRO A 452 7.58 21.19 -23.81
C PRO A 452 6.61 20.62 -22.75
N ASP A 453 7.15 19.94 -21.75
CA ASP A 453 6.40 19.25 -20.69
C ASP A 453 7.06 19.43 -19.32
N MET A 454 6.54 18.78 -18.28
CA MET A 454 7.08 18.85 -16.91
C MET A 454 7.96 17.65 -16.52
N SER A 455 8.02 16.60 -17.35
CA SER A 455 8.84 15.39 -17.16
C SER A 455 8.70 14.74 -15.77
N ILE A 456 9.63 13.85 -15.42
CA ILE A 456 9.70 13.17 -14.11
C ILE A 456 10.02 14.10 -12.93
N TRP A 457 10.52 15.31 -13.22
CA TRP A 457 10.99 16.23 -12.20
C TRP A 457 9.86 17.03 -11.55
N GLU A 458 8.66 17.00 -12.15
CA GLU A 458 7.45 17.59 -11.57
C GLU A 458 7.64 19.06 -11.18
N VAL A 459 8.46 19.78 -11.96
CA VAL A 459 8.75 21.19 -11.71
C VAL A 459 7.49 21.99 -11.99
N ARG A 460 6.71 22.26 -10.93
CA ARG A 460 5.43 22.99 -11.02
C ARG A 460 5.64 24.28 -11.81
N ASN A 461 4.83 24.47 -12.86
CA ASN A 461 4.76 25.66 -13.72
C ASN A 461 5.98 25.96 -14.61
N ASN A 462 6.88 25.00 -14.86
CA ASN A 462 7.99 25.23 -15.79
C ASN A 462 8.10 24.12 -16.83
N LYS A 463 7.37 24.29 -17.94
CA LYS A 463 7.45 23.37 -19.08
C LYS A 463 8.75 23.58 -19.86
N GLN A 464 9.50 22.52 -20.10
CA GLN A 464 10.74 22.55 -20.88
C GLN A 464 10.84 21.33 -21.80
N ASN A 465 11.79 21.36 -22.73
CA ASN A 465 12.16 20.19 -23.51
C ASN A 465 13.15 19.34 -22.69
N PHE A 466 12.63 18.50 -21.81
CA PHE A 466 13.47 17.61 -21.00
C PHE A 466 14.03 16.47 -21.83
N THR A 467 15.34 16.21 -21.71
CA THR A 467 16.01 15.09 -22.40
C THR A 467 15.36 13.76 -22.05
N TYR A 468 14.94 13.56 -20.78
CA TYR A 468 14.25 12.35 -20.36
C TYR A 468 12.93 12.14 -21.11
N SER A 469 12.09 13.19 -21.20
CA SER A 469 10.83 13.11 -21.95
C SER A 469 11.06 12.82 -23.44
N LYS A 470 12.06 13.45 -24.08
CA LYS A 470 12.41 13.12 -25.48
C LYS A 470 12.84 11.67 -25.65
N VAL A 471 13.65 11.14 -24.73
CA VAL A 471 14.05 9.71 -24.73
C VAL A 471 12.82 8.81 -24.57
N MET A 472 11.88 9.14 -23.69
CA MET A 472 10.69 8.32 -23.50
C MET A 472 9.72 8.40 -24.68
N LEU A 473 9.57 9.56 -25.32
CA LEU A 473 8.83 9.67 -26.58
C LEU A 473 9.48 8.83 -27.70
N TRP A 474 10.82 8.80 -27.75
CA TRP A 474 11.55 7.90 -28.65
C TRP A 474 11.25 6.42 -28.34
N VAL A 475 11.27 6.04 -27.06
CA VAL A 475 10.91 4.68 -26.61
C VAL A 475 9.50 4.33 -27.07
N ALA A 476 8.54 5.25 -26.95
CA ALA A 476 7.15 5.02 -27.35
C ALA A 476 7.05 4.55 -28.81
N PHE A 477 7.69 5.28 -29.74
CA PHE A 477 7.70 4.90 -31.15
C PHE A 477 8.51 3.64 -31.45
N ASP A 478 9.70 3.47 -30.85
CA ASP A 478 10.49 2.25 -31.06
C ASP A 478 9.72 1.00 -30.62
N ARG A 479 9.06 1.06 -29.45
CA ARG A 479 8.24 -0.06 -28.96
C ARG A 479 7.00 -0.30 -29.82
N GLY A 480 6.32 0.76 -30.26
CA GLY A 480 5.18 0.67 -31.18
C GLY A 480 5.53 -0.02 -32.49
N LEU A 481 6.65 0.37 -33.12
CA LEU A 481 7.13 -0.23 -34.37
C LEU A 481 7.52 -1.70 -34.20
N ARG A 482 8.28 -2.03 -33.14
CA ARG A 482 8.64 -3.42 -32.84
C ARG A 482 7.43 -4.29 -32.55
N LEU A 483 6.39 -3.72 -31.94
CA LEU A 483 5.14 -4.41 -31.64
C LEU A 483 4.36 -4.69 -32.92
N ALA A 484 4.26 -3.71 -33.83
CA ALA A 484 3.65 -3.88 -35.14
C ALA A 484 4.34 -5.00 -35.94
N ASP A 485 5.67 -4.96 -36.03
CA ASP A 485 6.45 -5.94 -36.79
C ASP A 485 6.35 -7.34 -36.16
N LYS A 486 6.47 -7.46 -34.82
CA LYS A 486 6.42 -8.77 -34.14
C LYS A 486 5.06 -9.47 -34.28
N ARG A 487 3.97 -8.70 -34.40
CA ARG A 487 2.60 -9.23 -34.46
C ARG A 487 1.99 -9.17 -35.87
N ASN A 488 2.73 -8.67 -36.85
CA ASN A 488 2.24 -8.35 -38.19
C ASN A 488 0.97 -7.48 -38.15
N PHE A 489 0.91 -6.54 -37.22
CA PHE A 489 -0.25 -5.67 -37.12
C PHE A 489 -0.20 -4.53 -38.16
N PRO A 490 -1.34 -4.14 -38.74
CA PRO A 490 -1.42 -2.97 -39.60
C PRO A 490 -1.06 -1.70 -38.84
N CYS A 491 -0.15 -0.92 -39.43
CA CYS A 491 0.30 0.38 -38.91
C CYS A 491 0.23 1.41 -40.06
N PRO A 492 -0.92 2.08 -40.28
CA PRO A 492 -1.08 3.02 -41.38
C PRO A 492 -0.09 4.20 -41.33
N ASN A 493 0.22 4.70 -40.13
CA ASN A 493 1.16 5.81 -39.91
C ASN A 493 2.62 5.34 -39.71
N ARG A 494 2.99 4.12 -40.13
CA ARG A 494 4.32 3.52 -39.89
C ARG A 494 5.48 4.42 -40.32
N SER A 495 5.37 5.06 -41.48
CA SER A 495 6.42 5.97 -41.99
C SER A 495 6.59 7.20 -41.09
N LYS A 496 5.50 7.77 -40.57
CA LYS A 496 5.53 8.90 -39.64
C LYS A 496 6.15 8.51 -38.31
N TRP A 497 5.80 7.33 -37.77
CA TRP A 497 6.38 6.83 -36.52
C TRP A 497 7.88 6.57 -36.66
N LEU A 498 8.32 6.01 -37.79
CA LEU A 498 9.74 5.83 -38.10
C LEU A 498 10.48 7.17 -38.14
N ALA A 499 9.95 8.15 -38.88
CA ALA A 499 10.54 9.48 -38.96
C ALA A 499 10.60 10.16 -37.58
N ALA A 500 9.53 10.10 -36.79
CA ALA A 500 9.51 10.66 -35.44
C ALA A 500 10.54 10.00 -34.52
N ARG A 501 10.66 8.67 -34.55
CA ARG A 501 11.69 7.93 -33.81
C ARG A 501 13.09 8.39 -34.23
N ASP A 502 13.38 8.47 -35.52
CA ASP A 502 14.73 8.80 -35.98
C ASP A 502 15.09 10.26 -35.69
N ASN A 503 14.16 11.19 -35.93
CA ASN A 503 14.33 12.61 -35.63
C ASN A 503 14.55 12.86 -34.12
N LEU A 504 13.77 12.20 -33.25
CA LEU A 504 13.96 12.31 -31.80
C LEU A 504 15.35 11.81 -31.39
N MET A 505 15.83 10.71 -31.98
CA MET A 505 17.19 10.21 -31.69
C MET A 505 18.26 11.23 -32.12
N GLU A 506 18.16 11.81 -33.32
CA GLU A 506 19.08 12.85 -33.76
C GLU A 506 19.05 14.07 -32.84
N GLU A 507 17.85 14.54 -32.46
CA GLU A 507 17.70 15.65 -31.53
C GLU A 507 18.34 15.36 -30.17
N ILE A 508 18.09 14.18 -29.59
CA ILE A 508 18.68 13.76 -28.32
C ILE A 508 20.20 13.76 -28.40
N MET A 509 20.77 13.24 -29.49
CA MET A 509 22.23 13.18 -29.66
C MET A 509 22.86 14.55 -29.90
N GLN A 510 22.16 15.47 -30.59
CA GLN A 510 22.68 16.81 -30.89
C GLN A 510 22.51 17.80 -29.73
N LYS A 511 21.37 17.73 -29.02
CA LYS A 511 20.97 18.73 -28.02
C LYS A 511 21.03 18.20 -26.58
N GLY A 512 21.03 16.88 -26.39
CA GLY A 512 21.13 16.26 -25.07
C GLY A 512 22.47 16.59 -24.42
N LYS A 513 22.43 17.31 -23.28
CA LYS A 513 23.65 17.66 -22.54
C LYS A 513 24.05 16.52 -21.62
N GLY A 514 25.23 15.94 -21.84
CA GLY A 514 25.88 15.02 -20.91
C GLY A 514 26.96 15.73 -20.08
N PRO A 515 27.46 15.13 -18.99
CA PRO A 515 28.55 15.70 -18.18
C PRO A 515 29.89 15.86 -18.94
N LEU A 516 30.00 15.32 -20.16
CA LEU A 516 31.20 15.40 -20.99
C LEU A 516 31.19 16.54 -22.02
N SER A 517 30.10 17.33 -22.13
CA SER A 517 30.09 18.51 -23.00
C SER A 517 30.63 19.74 -22.26
N HIS A 518 31.93 19.75 -21.98
CA HIS A 518 32.65 21.00 -21.71
C HIS A 518 32.97 21.70 -23.05
N PRO A 519 32.75 23.02 -23.15
CA PRO A 519 33.31 23.80 -24.25
C PRO A 519 34.83 23.87 -24.06
N LEU A 520 35.60 23.59 -25.12
CA LEU A 520 37.02 23.94 -25.20
C LEU A 520 37.21 25.46 -25.16
#